data_AF-A0A392T4W2-F1
#
_entry.id   AF-A0A392T4W2-F1
#
_cell.length_a   1.000
_cell.length_b   1.000
_cell.length_c   1.000
_cell.angle_alpha   90.00
_cell.angle_beta   90.00
_cell.angle_gamma   90.00
#
_symmetry.space_group_name_H-M   'P 1'
#
loop_
_entity.id
_entity.type
_entity.pdbx_description
1 polymer ?
#
loop_
_entity_poly.entity_id
_entity_poly.type
_entity_poly.pdbx_seq_one_letter_code
_entity_poly.pdbx_strand_id
1 'polypeptide(L)'
;SPRRNSPPPRHHRRHSPVEDERHQGPLSRRIIDLSLPTGLEKPHAIDIYDGSTDPVDLIENIEAVLEYRNVQGSIKCKLFPTTLRNGAMT
;
A
#
# COMPACT_ATOMS: atom_id res chain seq x y z
N SER A 1 -2.98 41.46 47.89
CA SER A 1 -3.28 40.28 47.05
C SER A 1 -4.62 40.42 46.36
N PRO A 2 -4.69 40.40 45.02
CA PRO A 2 -5.90 40.00 44.31
C PRO A 2 -5.64 38.81 43.37
N ARG A 3 -6.48 37.78 43.50
CA ARG A 3 -6.52 36.61 42.62
C ARG A 3 -7.04 37.04 41.24
N ARG A 4 -6.21 36.94 40.21
CA ARG A 4 -6.56 37.25 38.83
C ARG A 4 -7.18 36.01 38.20
N ASN A 5 -8.51 35.93 38.19
CA ASN A 5 -9.26 34.95 37.40
C ASN A 5 -8.98 35.23 35.91
N SER A 6 -8.05 34.48 35.33
CA SER A 6 -7.82 34.46 33.87
C SER A 6 -8.31 33.10 33.38
N PRO A 7 -9.17 33.03 32.34
CA PRO A 7 -9.55 31.75 31.76
C PRO A 7 -8.30 31.08 31.15
N PRO A 8 -8.23 29.74 31.11
CA PRO A 8 -7.08 29.07 30.53
C PRO A 8 -6.95 29.46 29.04
N PRO A 9 -5.73 29.59 28.51
CA PRO A 9 -5.55 29.92 27.11
C PRO A 9 -6.24 28.82 26.30
N ARG A 10 -7.22 29.22 25.49
CA ARG A 10 -7.80 28.35 24.47
C ARG A 10 -6.63 27.83 23.66
N HIS A 11 -6.33 26.54 23.81
CA HIS A 11 -5.49 25.83 22.87
C HIS A 11 -6.17 25.97 21.52
N HIS A 12 -5.77 26.98 20.75
CA HIS A 12 -5.78 26.89 19.32
C HIS A 12 -4.78 25.78 19.00
N ARG A 13 -5.27 24.54 19.13
CA ARG A 13 -4.73 23.37 18.46
C ARG A 13 -4.81 23.80 17.00
N ARG A 14 -3.73 24.42 16.52
CA ARG A 14 -3.45 24.47 15.10
C ARG A 14 -3.41 23.01 14.71
N HIS A 15 -4.55 22.49 14.27
CA HIS A 15 -4.55 21.36 13.37
C HIS A 15 -3.75 21.86 12.18
N SER A 16 -2.44 21.64 12.22
CA SER A 16 -1.67 21.59 11.00
C SER A 16 -2.38 20.56 10.13
N PRO A 17 -2.69 20.84 8.86
CA PRO A 17 -3.19 19.84 7.93
C PRO A 17 -2.13 18.79 7.57
N VAL A 18 -1.04 18.68 8.35
CA VAL A 18 -0.03 17.61 8.30
C VAL A 18 -0.54 16.38 9.09
N GLU A 19 -1.85 16.17 9.10
CA GLU A 19 -2.43 14.84 9.21
C GLU A 19 -2.80 14.38 7.79
N ASP A 20 -1.89 14.65 6.85
CA ASP A 20 -1.86 14.04 5.53
C ASP A 20 -1.72 12.53 5.79
N GLU A 21 -2.85 11.82 5.67
CA GLU A 21 -2.96 10.38 5.48
C GLU A 21 -1.66 9.61 5.73
N ARG A 22 -1.38 9.27 7.00
CA ARG A 22 -0.40 8.21 7.26
C ARG A 22 -0.90 6.99 6.49
N HIS A 23 -0.24 6.61 5.40
CA HIS A 23 -0.68 5.52 4.53
C HIS A 23 -0.98 4.29 5.40
N GLN A 24 -2.26 3.94 5.53
CA GLN A 24 -2.74 2.87 6.42
C GLN A 24 -2.52 1.47 5.81
N GLY A 25 -1.60 1.34 4.86
CA GLY A 25 -1.35 0.11 4.12
C GLY A 25 0.10 -0.35 4.20
N PRO A 26 0.39 -1.60 3.81
CA PRO A 26 1.74 -2.16 3.85
C PRO A 26 2.70 -1.51 2.84
N LEU A 27 2.18 -0.75 1.88
CA LEU A 27 2.97 -0.08 0.84
C LEU A 27 3.15 1.41 1.15
N SER A 28 4.39 1.88 0.98
CA SER A 28 4.70 3.31 1.04
C SER A 28 4.01 4.09 -0.09
N ARG A 29 3.76 5.39 0.12
CA ARG A 29 3.16 6.29 -0.90
C ARG A 29 3.92 6.27 -2.22
N ARG A 30 5.26 6.21 -2.14
CA ARG A 30 6.13 6.10 -3.30
C ARG A 30 5.78 4.90 -4.19
N ILE A 31 5.38 3.77 -3.61
CA ILE A 31 4.97 2.58 -4.37
C ILE A 31 3.54 2.76 -4.90
N ILE A 32 2.63 3.29 -4.08
CA ILE A 32 1.23 3.53 -4.44
C ILE A 32 1.12 4.45 -5.67
N ASP A 33 1.96 5.48 -5.75
CA ASP A 33 1.89 6.50 -6.80
C ASP A 33 2.62 6.11 -8.11
N LEU A 34 3.26 4.94 -8.19
CA LEU A 34 3.95 4.49 -9.43
C LEU A 34 2.97 4.28 -10.57
N SER A 35 3.28 4.70 -11.79
CA SER A 35 2.51 4.27 -12.95
C SER A 35 2.78 2.78 -13.25
N LEU A 36 1.73 2.02 -13.52
CA LEU A 36 1.87 0.66 -14.04
C LEU A 36 2.17 0.71 -15.54
N PRO A 37 3.03 -0.18 -16.07
CA PRO A 37 3.17 -0.34 -17.50
C PRO A 37 1.85 -0.77 -18.16
N THR A 38 1.63 -0.33 -19.40
CA THR A 38 0.47 -0.70 -20.20
C THR A 38 0.34 -2.23 -20.29
N GLY A 39 -0.87 -2.76 -20.04
CA GLY A 39 -1.13 -4.21 -20.10
C GLY A 39 -0.84 -4.98 -18.80
N LEU A 40 -0.46 -4.28 -17.72
CA LEU A 40 -0.32 -4.82 -16.36
C LEU A 40 -1.30 -4.21 -15.36
N GLU A 41 -2.22 -3.37 -15.83
CA GLU A 41 -3.20 -2.69 -14.99
C GLU A 41 -4.27 -3.64 -14.46
N LYS A 42 -4.42 -4.82 -15.07
CA LYS A 42 -5.43 -5.81 -14.71
C LYS A 42 -4.80 -7.08 -14.12
N PRO A 43 -5.43 -7.67 -13.10
CA PRO A 43 -4.96 -8.91 -12.48
C PRO A 43 -4.87 -10.08 -13.46
N HIS A 44 -5.64 -10.11 -14.55
CA HIS A 44 -5.69 -11.25 -15.49
C HIS A 44 -4.35 -11.66 -16.11
N ALA A 45 -3.32 -10.83 -16.02
CA ALA A 45 -1.97 -11.16 -16.49
C ALA A 45 -1.14 -11.95 -15.45
N ILE A 46 -1.58 -12.01 -14.19
CA ILE A 46 -0.83 -12.55 -13.06
C ILE A 46 -1.77 -13.49 -12.28
N ASP A 47 -1.28 -14.66 -11.90
CA ASP A 47 -2.12 -15.64 -11.20
C ASP A 47 -2.65 -15.11 -9.86
N ILE A 48 -3.86 -15.55 -9.52
CA ILE A 48 -4.55 -15.16 -8.30
C ILE A 48 -4.29 -16.19 -7.21
N TYR A 49 -3.78 -15.73 -6.08
CA TYR A 49 -3.59 -16.52 -4.87
C TYR A 49 -4.75 -16.34 -3.91
N ASP A 50 -5.41 -17.44 -3.58
CA ASP A 50 -6.53 -17.48 -2.66
C ASP A 50 -6.20 -18.07 -1.28
N GLY A 51 -4.93 -18.45 -1.06
CA GLY A 51 -4.45 -19.08 0.16
C GLY A 51 -4.52 -20.61 0.18
N SER A 52 -4.89 -21.26 -0.93
CA SER A 52 -5.03 -22.73 -0.99
C SER A 52 -3.80 -23.49 -1.50
N THR A 53 -2.89 -22.81 -2.22
CA THR A 53 -1.65 -23.38 -2.75
C THR A 53 -0.46 -23.00 -1.87
N ASP A 54 0.71 -23.60 -2.12
CA ASP A 54 1.93 -23.18 -1.44
C ASP A 54 2.30 -21.73 -1.84
N PRO A 55 2.63 -20.85 -0.87
CA PRO A 55 2.95 -19.46 -1.16
C PRO A 55 4.32 -19.27 -1.83
N VAL A 56 5.26 -20.21 -1.68
CA VAL A 56 6.57 -20.14 -2.34
C VAL A 56 6.42 -20.40 -3.83
N ASP A 57 5.67 -21.45 -4.20
CA ASP A 57 5.37 -21.77 -5.60
C ASP A 57 4.69 -20.59 -6.31
N LEU A 58 3.77 -19.91 -5.61
CA LEU A 58 3.16 -18.69 -6.12
C LEU A 58 4.19 -17.58 -6.38
N ILE A 59 5.08 -17.32 -5.43
CA ILE A 59 6.09 -16.27 -5.55
C ILE A 59 6.98 -16.55 -6.76
N GLU A 60 7.47 -17.78 -6.91
CA GLU A 60 8.30 -18.17 -8.06
C GLU A 60 7.56 -17.95 -9.38
N ASN A 61 6.29 -18.34 -9.47
CA ASN A 61 5.47 -18.13 -10.66
C ASN A 61 5.22 -16.65 -10.97
N ILE A 62 4.86 -15.85 -9.95
CA ILE A 62 4.69 -14.39 -10.12
C ILE A 62 6.00 -13.75 -10.57
N GLU A 63 7.14 -14.13 -9.97
CA GLU A 63 8.44 -13.62 -10.36
C GLU A 63 8.77 -13.96 -11.82
N ALA A 64 8.56 -15.21 -12.24
CA ALA A 64 8.79 -15.65 -13.61
C ALA A 64 7.92 -14.88 -14.63
N VAL A 65 6.62 -14.70 -14.35
CA VAL A 65 5.69 -13.96 -15.21
C VAL A 65 6.09 -12.48 -15.32
N LEU A 66 6.46 -11.86 -14.21
CA LEU A 66 6.89 -10.46 -14.17
C LEU A 66 8.24 -10.26 -14.87
N GLU A 67 9.17 -11.20 -14.72
CA GLU A 67 10.46 -11.19 -15.39
C GLU A 67 10.31 -11.30 -16.92
N TYR A 68 9.46 -12.20 -17.40
CA TYR A 68 9.15 -12.31 -18.84
C TYR A 68 8.61 -10.99 -19.43
N ARG A 69 7.87 -10.22 -18.63
CA ARG A 69 7.32 -8.92 -19.00
C ARG A 69 8.27 -7.75 -18.72
N ASN A 70 9.51 -8.05 -18.34
CA ASN A 70 10.56 -7.09 -18.03
C ASN A 70 10.17 -6.11 -16.90
N VAL A 71 9.37 -6.58 -15.94
CA VAL A 71 8.90 -5.84 -14.77
C VAL A 71 9.86 -6.05 -13.61
N GLN A 72 10.37 -4.95 -13.06
CA GLN A 72 11.40 -5.01 -12.02
C GLN A 72 11.17 -3.99 -10.91
N GLY A 73 11.84 -4.23 -9.78
CA GLY A 73 11.87 -3.31 -8.64
C GLY A 73 10.50 -3.01 -8.03
N SER A 74 10.26 -1.73 -7.71
CA SER A 74 9.07 -1.30 -6.98
C SER A 74 7.75 -1.51 -7.72
N ILE A 75 7.78 -1.77 -9.03
CA ILE A 75 6.59 -2.15 -9.80
C ILE A 75 6.10 -3.54 -9.38
N LYS A 76 7.00 -4.49 -9.08
CA LYS A 76 6.62 -5.81 -8.54
C LYS A 76 5.85 -5.63 -7.23
N CYS A 77 6.30 -4.75 -6.34
CA CYS A 77 5.61 -4.44 -5.08
C CYS A 77 4.24 -3.79 -5.29
N LYS A 78 4.07 -2.96 -6.33
CA LYS A 78 2.76 -2.35 -6.66
C LYS A 78 1.78 -3.40 -7.20
N LEU A 79 2.26 -4.41 -7.92
CA LEU A 79 1.46 -5.48 -8.49
C LEU A 79 1.10 -6.57 -7.48
N PHE A 80 1.99 -6.88 -6.53
CA PHE A 80 1.78 -8.00 -5.60
C PHE A 80 0.41 -7.98 -4.88
N PRO A 81 -0.11 -6.87 -4.34
CA PRO A 81 -1.43 -6.89 -3.71
C PRO A 81 -2.59 -7.23 -4.65
N THR A 82 -2.42 -7.05 -5.97
CA THR A 82 -3.48 -7.35 -6.95
C THR A 82 -3.58 -8.84 -7.28
N THR A 83 -2.60 -9.63 -6.85
CA THR A 83 -2.59 -11.10 -7.02
C THR A 83 -3.28 -11.81 -5.85
N LEU A 84 -3.55 -11.11 -4.75
CA LEU A 84 -4.14 -11.71 -3.55
C LEU A 84 -5.67 -11.66 -3.60
N ARG A 85 -6.33 -12.73 -3.13
CA ARG A 85 -7.78 -12.82 -3.02
C ARG A 85 -8.20 -13.55 -1.73
N ASN A 86 -9.40 -13.26 -1.24
CA ASN A 86 -10.04 -14.00 -0.13
C ASN A 86 -9.14 -14.08 1.12
N GLY A 87 -8.88 -15.29 1.63
CA GLY A 87 -8.09 -15.55 2.83
C GLY A 87 -6.60 -15.21 2.71
N ALA A 88 -6.12 -14.82 1.53
CA ALA A 88 -4.78 -14.28 1.36
C ALA A 88 -4.66 -12.78 1.68
N MET A 89 -5.79 -12.06 1.82
CA MET A 89 -5.81 -10.62 2.14
C MET A 89 -5.91 -10.31 3.63
N THR A 90 -6.07 -11.34 4.48
CA THR A 90 -6.39 -11.21 5.92
C THR A 90 -5.19 -11.33 6.82
#